data_AF-A0A2I0IPE2-F1
#
_entry.id   AF-A0A2I0IPE2-F1
#
_cell.length_a   1.000
_cell.length_b   1.000
_cell.length_c   1.000
_cell.angle_alpha   90.00
_cell.angle_beta   90.00
_cell.angle_gamma   90.00
#
_symmetry.space_group_name_H-M   'P 1'
#
loop_
_entity.id
_entity.type
_entity.pdbx_description
1 polymer ?
#
loop_
_entity_poly.entity_id
_entity_poly.type
_entity_poly.pdbx_seq_one_letter_code
_entity_poly.pdbx_strand_id
1 'polypeptide(L)' 'MALSESFQVVVVIEKLPSGWKDFKNYLKHKQKEMTMEDLVVKLRIEEDNKNFGKDLILPAAKVKAR' A
#
# COMPACT_ATOMS: atom_id res chain seq x y z
N MET A 1 -13.74 -26.65 -4.26
CA MET A 1 -13.95 -25.54 -5.23
C MET A 1 -12.98 -24.43 -4.86
N ALA A 2 -12.03 -24.09 -5.73
CA ALA A 2 -11.17 -22.93 -5.51
C ALA A 2 -11.90 -21.67 -5.97
N LEU A 3 -11.83 -20.59 -5.18
CA LEU A 3 -12.32 -19.27 -5.59
C LEU A 3 -11.47 -18.76 -6.75
N SER A 4 -12.08 -18.08 -7.72
CA SER A 4 -11.31 -17.47 -8.81
C SER A 4 -10.32 -16.46 -8.26
N GLU A 5 -9.14 -16.37 -8.87
CA GLU A 5 -8.09 -15.46 -8.45
C GLU A 5 -8.58 -14.00 -8.36
N SER A 6 -9.36 -13.58 -9.36
CA SER A 6 -10.02 -12.27 -9.39
C SER A 6 -10.90 -12.00 -8.17
N PHE A 7 -11.60 -13.01 -7.66
CA PHE A 7 -12.43 -12.86 -6.47
C PHE A 7 -11.57 -12.74 -5.22
N GLN A 8 -10.50 -13.52 -5.11
CA GLN A 8 -9.58 -13.45 -3.99
C GLN A 8 -8.92 -12.06 -3.90
N VAL A 9 -8.48 -11.50 -5.03
CA VAL A 9 -7.92 -10.13 -5.11
C VAL A 9 -8.91 -9.10 -4.55
N VAL A 10 -10.18 -9.15 -4.97
CA VAL A 10 -11.22 -8.23 -4.49
C VAL A 10 -11.45 -8.36 -2.98
N VAL A 11 -11.52 -9.61 -2.47
CA VAL A 11 -11.70 -9.86 -1.04
C VAL A 11 -10.55 -9.26 -0.23
N VAL A 12 -9.31 -9.45 -0.68
CA VAL A 12 -8.13 -8.88 0.01
C VAL A 12 -8.19 -7.34 0.01
N ILE A 13 -8.50 -6.71 -1.12
CA ILE A 13 -8.64 -5.25 -1.24
C ILE A 13 -9.67 -4.71 -0.24
N GLU A 14 -10.85 -5.34 -0.18
CA GLU A 14 -11.91 -4.91 0.73
C GLU A 14 -11.51 -5.08 2.20
N LYS A 15 -10.72 -6.11 2.53
CA LYS A 15 -10.22 -6.39 3.89
C LYS A 15 -9.07 -5.50 4.35
N LEU A 16 -8.47 -4.66 3.50
CA LEU A 16 -7.38 -3.77 3.96
C LEU A 16 -7.87 -2.76 5.02
N PRO A 17 -6.99 -2.30 5.93
CA PRO A 17 -7.34 -1.33 6.98
C PRO A 17 -7.79 0.03 6.42
N SER A 18 -8.52 0.81 7.22
CA SER A 18 -9.03 2.15 6.84
C SER A 18 -7.92 3.14 6.42
N GLY A 19 -6.73 3.00 6.98
CA GLY A 19 -5.56 3.82 6.61
C GLY A 19 -5.04 3.58 5.20
N TRP A 20 -5.58 2.62 4.45
CA TRP A 20 -5.18 2.28 3.07
C TRP A 20 -6.17 2.80 2.03
N LYS A 21 -6.94 3.85 2.33
CA LYS A 21 -8.04 4.35 1.48
C LYS A 21 -7.59 4.68 0.05
N ASP A 22 -6.51 5.45 -0.10
CA ASP A 22 -6.02 5.87 -1.42
C ASP A 22 -5.45 4.69 -2.21
N PHE A 23 -4.74 3.78 -1.52
CA PHE A 23 -4.24 2.55 -2.11
C PHE A 23 -5.35 1.59 -2.53
N LYS A 24 -6.42 1.45 -1.73
CA LYS A 24 -7.63 0.70 -2.11
C LYS A 24 -8.23 1.26 -3.41
N ASN A 25 -8.29 2.58 -3.56
CA ASN A 25 -8.82 3.20 -4.78
C ASN A 25 -7.95 2.85 -6.00
N TYR A 26 -6.63 2.95 -5.86
CA TYR A 26 -5.68 2.52 -6.88
C TYR A 26 -5.86 1.05 -7.28
N LEU A 27 -5.99 0.14 -6.30
CA LEU A 27 -6.17 -1.28 -6.55
C LEU A 27 -7.51 -1.58 -7.25
N LYS A 28 -8.60 -0.88 -6.92
CA LYS A 28 -9.91 -1.07 -7.57
C LYS A 28 -9.87 -0.79 -9.08
N HIS A 29 -9.03 0.15 -9.52
CA HIS A 29 -8.84 0.43 -10.94
C HIS A 29 -8.01 -0.65 -11.66
N LYS A 30 -7.10 -1.32 -10.95
CA LYS A 30 -6.17 -2.31 -11.55
C LYS A 30 -6.51 -3.77 -11.26
N GLN A 31 -7.54 -4.05 -10.46
CA GLN A 31 -7.89 -5.41 -10.01
C GLN A 31 -8.19 -6.40 -11.16
N LYS A 32 -8.59 -5.91 -12.33
CA LYS A 32 -8.91 -6.76 -13.50
C LYS A 32 -7.67 -7.32 -14.20
N GLU A 33 -6.53 -6.64 -14.07
CA GLU A 33 -5.26 -7.02 -14.69
C GLU A 33 -4.24 -7.50 -13.64
N MET A 34 -4.67 -7.65 -12.38
CA MET A 34 -3.81 -7.92 -11.24
C MET A 34 -3.96 -9.37 -10.79
N THR A 35 -2.82 -10.06 -10.64
CA THR A 35 -2.74 -11.39 -10.02
C THR A 35 -2.56 -11.26 -8.50
N MET A 36 -2.73 -12.36 -7.79
CA MET A 36 -2.49 -12.38 -6.33
C MET A 36 -1.04 -12.09 -5.98
N GLU A 37 -0.09 -12.54 -6.81
CA GLU A 37 1.34 -12.28 -6.61
C GLU A 37 1.66 -10.78 -6.74
N ASP A 38 1.15 -10.12 -7.78
CA ASP A 38 1.32 -8.68 -7.98
C ASP A 38 0.69 -7.87 -6.83
N LEU A 39 -0.48 -8.31 -6.34
CA LEU A 39 -1.12 -7.70 -5.18
C LEU A 39 -0.24 -7.79 -3.93
N VAL A 40 0.35 -8.96 -3.64
CA VAL A 40 1.22 -9.16 -2.47
C VAL A 40 2.47 -8.29 -2.54
N VAL A 41 3.10 -8.18 -3.72
CA VAL A 41 4.27 -7.33 -3.91
C VAL A 41 3.91 -5.86 -3.67
N LYS A 42 2.80 -5.39 -4.23
CA LYS A 42 2.33 -4.00 -4.04
C LYS A 42 1.98 -3.69 -2.59
N LEU A 43 1.38 -4.64 -1.87
CA LEU A 43 1.09 -4.49 -0.45
C LEU A 43 2.37 -4.28 0.39
N ARG A 44 3.41 -5.07 0.14
CA ARG A 44 4.70 -4.92 0.85
C ARG A 44 5.34 -3.55 0.60
N ILE A 45 5.37 -3.10 -0.66
CA ILE A 45 5.93 -1.79 -1.03
C ILE A 45 5.17 -0.65 -0.36
N GLU A 46 3.83 -0.70 -0.37
CA GLU A 46 3.02 0.35 0.25
C GLU A 46 3.13 0.34 1.78
N GLU A 47 3.25 -0.83 2.40
CA GLU A 47 3.52 -0.97 3.83
C GLU A 47 4.85 -0.31 4.20
N ASP A 48 5.91 -0.61 3.44
CA ASP A 48 7.23 0.01 3.61
C ASP A 48 7.15 1.52 3.43
N ASN A 49 6.50 2.03 2.38
CA ASN A 49 6.35 3.47 2.14
C ASN A 49 5.68 4.21 3.30
N LYS A 50 4.65 3.61 3.90
CA LYS A 50 3.98 4.17 5.09
C LYS A 50 4.85 4.09 6.33
N ASN A 51 5.75 3.12 6.38
CA ASN A 51 6.73 2.94 7.45
C ASN A 51 7.94 3.89 7.29
N PHE A 52 8.23 4.38 6.08
CA PHE A 52 9.32 5.34 5.82
C PHE A 52 8.97 6.78 6.23
N GLY A 53 7.69 7.15 6.30
CA GLY A 53 7.23 8.48 6.70
C GLY A 53 7.49 8.86 8.18
N LYS A 54 7.96 7.92 9.01
CA LYS A 54 8.24 8.15 10.44
C LYS A 54 9.72 8.19 10.79
N ASP A 55 10.62 7.76 9.90
CA ASP A 55 12.07 7.78 10.14
C ASP A 55 12.77 9.01 9.53
N LEU A 56 12.11 9.72 8.62
CA LEU A 56 12.67 10.90 7.94
C LEU A 56 12.32 12.25 8.61
N ILE A 57 12.00 12.28 9.91
CA ILE A 57 12.16 13.52 10.66
C ILE A 57 13.67 13.75 10.82
N LEU A 58 14.30 14.29 9.78
CA LEU A 58 15.52 15.05 9.92
C LEU A 58 15.22 16.13 10.96
N PRO A 59 15.91 16.16 12.13
CA PRO A 59 15.84 17.35 12.96
C PRO A 59 16.39 18.48 12.11
N ALA A 60 15.52 19.42 11.74
CA ALA A 60 15.90 20.61 10.99
C ALA A 60 17.13 21.22 11.68
N ALA A 61 18.29 21.07 11.05
CA ALA A 61 19.53 21.65 11.54
C ALA A 61 19.30 23.16 11.54
N LYS A 62 19.09 23.72 12.73
CA LYS A 62 19.17 25.16 12.97
C LYS A 62 20.60 25.57 12.63
N VAL A 63 20.84 25.97 11.38
CA VAL A 63 22.02 26.75 11.03
C VAL A 63 21.83 28.10 11.72
N LYS A 64 22.45 28.24 12.88
CA LYS A 64 22.54 29.52 13.57
C LYS A 64 23.71 30.26 12.93
N ALA A 65 23.39 31.24 12.09
CA ALA A 65 24.35 32.21 11.61
C ALA A 65 25.06 32.83 12.82
N ARG A 66 26.40 32.83 12.76
CA ARG A 66 27.26 33.59 13.64
C ARG A 66 28.19 34.42 12.78
#